data_AF-A0A2V1CKQ1-F1
#
_entry.id   AF-A0A2V1CKQ1-F1
#
_cell.length_a   1.000
_cell.length_b   1.000
_cell.length_c   1.000
_cell.angle_alpha   90.00
_cell.angle_beta   90.00
_cell.angle_gamma   90.00
#
_symmetry.space_group_name_H-M   'P 1'
#
loop_
_entity.id
_entity.type
_entity.pdbx_description
1 polymer ?
#
loop_
_entity_poly.entity_id
_entity_poly.type
_entity_poly.pdbx_seq_one_letter_code
_entity_poly.pdbx_strand_id
1 'polypeptide(L)'
;MLASRYFETILSGEFEEAKMLRATGHVEITMLDEDLDSMIILLNIIHGASRKVPRNVSLEVLSKLAVLVSKYGMLETVEFFSDTWIDHLQREGLPKAYTKEVLRLLFVFWVFDRETEFRDMTRLVQREADEKFEEDVGKLDGVKIPVGIIDAIKQARVSALESALSVIHTLIAKYMDGSALCDAALDEELRYACDAMVLGSLLKSSRKIGIWPKPEAPFPGRKYKGLAKAIRGIKILDVCNKTSSRRWNSHGPAGNSHGLEDEIEVELKEVEKGLDGLRLFDFAKKRYVLQ
;
A
#
# COMPACT_ATOMS: atom_id res chain seq x y z
N MET A 1 34.83 4.22 -12.63
CA MET A 1 34.74 2.76 -12.42
C MET A 1 33.27 2.37 -12.62
N LEU A 2 32.92 1.75 -13.75
CA LEU A 2 31.51 1.62 -14.19
C LEU A 2 30.62 0.76 -13.28
N ALA A 3 31.20 0.02 -12.34
CA ALA A 3 30.47 -0.99 -11.58
C ALA A 3 29.71 -0.45 -10.34
N SER A 4 30.14 0.70 -9.82
CA SER A 4 29.56 1.32 -8.63
C SER A 4 29.85 2.81 -8.63
N ARG A 5 28.80 3.62 -8.54
CA ARG A 5 28.95 5.08 -8.45
C ARG A 5 29.64 5.51 -7.15
N TYR A 6 29.41 4.79 -6.05
CA TYR A 6 30.08 5.05 -4.79
C TYR A 6 31.60 4.84 -4.91
N PHE A 7 32.03 3.64 -5.34
CA PHE A 7 33.46 3.34 -5.47
C PHE A 7 34.12 4.21 -6.54
N GLU A 8 33.42 4.53 -7.63
CA GLU A 8 33.90 5.53 -8.58
C GLU A 8 34.18 6.87 -7.90
N THR A 9 33.28 7.33 -7.02
CA THR A 9 33.43 8.61 -6.34
C THR A 9 34.58 8.60 -5.34
N ILE A 10 34.69 7.59 -4.48
CA ILE A 10 35.70 7.58 -3.41
C ILE A 10 37.10 7.15 -3.91
N LEU A 11 37.19 6.37 -4.98
CA LEU A 11 38.47 5.95 -5.56
C LEU A 11 38.95 6.89 -6.69
N SER A 12 38.13 7.85 -7.07
CA SER A 12 38.49 8.91 -8.02
C SER A 12 38.48 10.28 -7.31
N GLY A 13 39.14 11.28 -7.89
CA GLY A 13 39.12 12.64 -7.32
C GLY A 13 40.03 12.82 -6.09
N GLU A 14 39.59 13.60 -5.11
CA GLU A 14 40.42 14.13 -4.01
C GLU A 14 40.06 13.58 -2.62
N PHE A 15 39.32 12.47 -2.57
CA PHE A 15 39.10 11.72 -1.32
C PHE A 15 40.42 11.10 -0.82
N GLU A 16 40.50 10.85 0.48
CA GLU A 16 41.71 10.27 1.10
C GLU A 16 42.01 8.88 0.54
N GLU A 17 40.97 8.09 0.25
CA GLU A 17 41.08 6.78 -0.39
C GLU A 17 41.72 6.88 -1.78
N ALA A 18 41.28 7.85 -2.59
CA ALA A 18 41.84 8.11 -3.91
C ALA A 18 43.30 8.58 -3.84
N LYS A 19 43.64 9.45 -2.88
CA LYS A 19 45.03 9.91 -2.66
C LYS A 19 45.94 8.76 -2.22
N MET A 20 45.49 7.95 -1.28
CA MET A 20 46.22 6.77 -0.82
C MET A 20 46.44 5.79 -1.96
N LEU A 21 45.38 5.48 -2.73
CA LEU A 21 45.48 4.59 -3.88
C LEU A 21 46.51 5.09 -4.91
N ARG A 22 46.55 6.41 -5.18
CA ARG A 22 47.57 7.01 -6.07
C ARG A 22 48.99 6.90 -5.52
N ALA A 23 49.16 7.06 -4.20
CA ALA A 23 50.47 7.10 -3.57
C ALA A 23 51.10 5.71 -3.38
N THR A 24 50.29 4.69 -3.04
CA THR A 24 50.78 3.37 -2.63
C THR A 24 50.41 2.26 -3.63
N GLY A 25 49.48 2.53 -4.57
CA GLY A 25 48.89 1.51 -5.44
C GLY A 25 47.85 0.64 -4.72
N HIS A 26 47.53 0.90 -3.45
CA HIS A 26 46.60 0.12 -2.66
C HIS A 26 45.85 1.00 -1.64
N VAL A 27 44.57 0.71 -1.43
CA VAL A 27 43.78 1.35 -0.37
C VAL A 27 42.92 0.30 0.31
N GLU A 28 42.82 0.41 1.63
CA GLU A 28 41.92 -0.39 2.44
C GLU A 28 40.63 0.40 2.69
N ILE A 29 39.48 -0.15 2.31
CA ILE A 29 38.16 0.44 2.56
C ILE A 29 37.46 -0.41 3.60
N THR A 30 37.19 0.17 4.76
CA THR A 30 36.48 -0.53 5.83
C THR A 30 34.99 -0.59 5.53
N MET A 31 34.44 -1.80 5.45
CA MET A 31 33.00 -2.05 5.33
C MET A 31 32.44 -2.33 6.73
N LEU A 32 31.77 -1.34 7.31
CA LEU A 32 31.15 -1.45 8.64
C LEU A 32 29.73 -1.99 8.51
N ASP A 33 29.42 -3.02 9.31
CA ASP A 33 28.07 -3.57 9.51
C ASP A 33 27.38 -4.10 8.23
N GLU A 34 28.19 -4.56 7.27
CA GLU A 34 27.69 -5.11 6.01
C GLU A 34 27.63 -6.63 6.02
N ASP A 35 26.64 -7.17 5.30
CA ASP A 35 26.52 -8.60 5.05
C ASP A 35 27.60 -9.05 4.05
N LEU A 36 28.67 -9.64 4.57
CA LEU A 36 29.84 -10.04 3.78
C LEU A 36 29.51 -11.08 2.71
N ASP A 37 28.60 -12.00 2.99
CA ASP A 37 28.17 -13.03 2.03
C ASP A 37 27.50 -12.39 0.81
N SER A 38 26.59 -11.44 1.02
CA SER A 38 25.98 -10.66 -0.05
C SER A 38 27.01 -9.80 -0.79
N MET A 39 27.98 -9.22 -0.08
CA MET A 39 29.05 -8.45 -0.72
C MET A 39 29.94 -9.33 -1.61
N ILE A 40 30.25 -10.55 -1.20
CA ILE A 40 30.99 -11.51 -2.03
C ILE A 40 30.24 -11.83 -3.32
N ILE A 41 28.91 -11.96 -3.27
CA ILE A 41 28.09 -12.13 -4.49
C ILE A 41 28.26 -10.93 -5.43
N LEU A 42 28.16 -9.71 -4.89
CA LEU A 42 28.30 -8.48 -5.68
C LEU A 42 29.71 -8.33 -6.27
N LEU A 43 30.75 -8.65 -5.51
CA LEU A 43 32.13 -8.68 -6.00
C LEU A 43 32.33 -9.71 -7.11
N ASN A 44 31.75 -10.92 -6.98
CA ASN A 44 31.80 -11.91 -8.06
C ASN A 44 31.12 -11.40 -9.34
N ILE A 45 30.04 -10.63 -9.23
CA ILE A 45 29.41 -9.96 -10.38
C ILE A 45 30.36 -8.92 -10.99
N ILE A 46 30.91 -8.03 -10.18
CA ILE A 46 31.83 -6.96 -10.61
C ILE A 46 33.06 -7.54 -11.33
N HIS A 47 33.59 -8.67 -10.85
CA HIS A 47 34.75 -9.35 -11.45
C HIS A 47 34.42 -10.28 -12.62
N GLY A 48 33.16 -10.35 -13.07
CA GLY A 48 32.75 -11.24 -14.17
C GLY A 48 32.84 -12.73 -13.83
N ALA A 49 32.91 -13.08 -12.55
CA ALA A 49 32.97 -14.46 -12.07
C ALA A 49 31.58 -15.10 -12.01
N SER A 50 30.79 -15.00 -13.10
CA SER A 50 29.36 -15.35 -13.14
C SER A 50 29.05 -16.80 -12.73
N ARG A 51 30.02 -17.73 -12.86
CA ARG A 51 29.87 -19.13 -12.38
C ARG A 51 29.81 -19.25 -10.86
N LYS A 52 30.33 -18.26 -10.13
CA LYS A 52 30.29 -18.17 -8.66
C LYS A 52 29.05 -17.43 -8.15
N VAL A 53 28.27 -16.80 -9.04
CA VAL A 53 27.05 -16.08 -8.68
C VAL A 53 25.90 -17.09 -8.56
N PRO A 54 25.17 -17.13 -7.43
CA PRO A 54 24.03 -18.03 -7.27
C PRO A 54 22.96 -17.78 -8.34
N ARG A 55 22.37 -18.86 -8.87
CA ARG A 55 21.26 -18.76 -9.84
C ARG A 55 19.94 -18.36 -9.18
N ASN A 56 19.75 -18.77 -7.93
CA ASN A 56 18.59 -18.45 -7.11
C ASN A 56 19.09 -17.91 -5.77
N VAL A 57 18.34 -16.99 -5.18
CA VAL A 57 18.58 -16.46 -3.83
C VAL A 57 17.25 -16.40 -3.08
N SER A 58 17.29 -16.52 -1.76
CA SER A 58 16.11 -16.29 -0.93
C SER A 58 15.74 -14.81 -0.90
N LEU A 59 14.49 -14.49 -0.50
CA LEU A 59 14.08 -13.10 -0.27
C LEU A 59 14.98 -12.39 0.76
N GLU A 60 15.45 -13.12 1.78
CA GLU A 60 16.36 -12.56 2.78
C GLU A 60 17.68 -12.11 2.13
N VAL A 61 18.34 -12.99 1.35
CA VAL A 61 19.58 -12.66 0.64
C VAL A 61 19.33 -11.56 -0.38
N LEU A 62 18.24 -11.61 -1.14
CA LEU A 62 17.90 -10.55 -2.11
C LEU A 62 17.67 -9.19 -1.42
N SER A 63 17.08 -9.17 -0.24
CA SER A 63 16.89 -7.92 0.52
C SER A 63 18.21 -7.34 1.01
N LYS A 64 19.16 -8.18 1.46
CA LYS A 64 20.52 -7.78 1.84
C LYS A 64 21.29 -7.25 0.63
N LEU A 65 21.19 -7.94 -0.51
CA LEU A 65 21.74 -7.47 -1.79
C LEU A 65 21.13 -6.11 -2.18
N ALA A 66 19.82 -5.93 -2.05
CA ALA A 66 19.16 -4.65 -2.34
C ALA A 66 19.71 -3.50 -1.47
N VAL A 67 19.97 -3.75 -0.18
CA VAL A 67 20.60 -2.75 0.72
C VAL A 67 21.97 -2.34 0.19
N LEU A 68 22.83 -3.29 -0.16
CA LEU A 68 24.18 -3.00 -0.68
C LEU A 68 24.13 -2.34 -2.06
N VAL A 69 23.28 -2.82 -2.96
CA VAL A 69 23.08 -2.25 -4.30
C VAL A 69 22.59 -0.81 -4.21
N SER A 70 21.67 -0.53 -3.27
CA SER A 70 21.21 0.82 -3.01
C SER A 70 22.34 1.68 -2.42
N LYS A 71 23.05 1.19 -1.39
CA LYS A 71 24.14 1.91 -0.72
C LYS A 71 25.25 2.30 -1.69
N TYR A 72 25.69 1.36 -2.52
CA TYR A 72 26.84 1.53 -3.40
C TYR A 72 26.50 1.97 -4.83
N GLY A 73 25.21 2.15 -5.15
CA GLY A 73 24.77 2.59 -6.47
C GLY A 73 25.20 1.63 -7.58
N MET A 74 24.82 0.35 -7.45
CA MET A 74 25.29 -0.75 -8.33
C MET A 74 24.17 -1.37 -9.19
N LEU A 75 23.01 -0.72 -9.31
CA LEU A 75 21.83 -1.28 -9.99
C LEU A 75 22.16 -1.77 -11.40
N GLU A 76 22.78 -0.91 -12.22
CA GLU A 76 23.15 -1.23 -13.61
C GLU A 76 24.10 -2.44 -13.72
N THR A 77 24.91 -2.69 -12.69
CA THR A 77 25.87 -3.81 -12.66
C THR A 77 25.23 -5.14 -12.33
N VAL A 78 24.15 -5.12 -11.54
CA VAL A 78 23.50 -6.33 -11.03
C VAL A 78 22.24 -6.69 -11.81
N GLU A 79 21.74 -5.80 -12.66
CA GLU A 79 20.44 -5.87 -13.35
C GLU A 79 20.11 -7.28 -13.89
N PHE A 80 20.99 -7.83 -14.72
CA PHE A 80 20.82 -9.16 -15.31
C PHE A 80 20.63 -10.28 -14.28
N PHE A 81 21.37 -10.23 -13.18
CA PHE A 81 21.28 -11.23 -12.11
C PHE A 81 20.03 -10.98 -11.26
N SER A 82 19.73 -9.73 -10.93
CA SER A 82 18.54 -9.38 -10.15
C SER A 82 17.25 -9.76 -10.88
N ASP A 83 17.16 -9.60 -12.19
CA ASP A 83 15.99 -10.04 -12.96
C ASP A 83 15.78 -11.55 -12.83
N THR A 84 16.86 -12.33 -12.95
CA THR A 84 16.78 -13.78 -12.80
C THR A 84 16.28 -14.18 -11.40
N TRP A 85 16.79 -13.52 -10.35
CA TRP A 85 16.40 -13.78 -8.97
C TRP A 85 14.96 -13.37 -8.68
N ILE A 86 14.55 -12.20 -9.15
CA ILE A 86 13.19 -11.68 -8.98
C ILE A 86 12.19 -12.58 -9.70
N ASP A 87 12.46 -12.96 -10.94
CA ASP A 87 11.59 -13.85 -11.70
C ASP A 87 11.46 -15.22 -11.02
N HIS A 88 12.50 -15.72 -10.35
CA HIS A 88 12.41 -16.94 -9.55
C HIS A 88 11.44 -16.76 -8.37
N LEU A 89 11.60 -15.68 -7.59
CA LEU A 89 10.69 -15.38 -6.46
C LEU A 89 9.24 -15.22 -6.93
N GLN A 90 9.03 -14.64 -8.10
CA GLN A 90 7.69 -14.51 -8.68
C GLN A 90 7.06 -15.86 -9.01
N ARG A 91 7.85 -16.83 -9.52
CA ARG A 91 7.38 -18.18 -9.79
C ARG A 91 7.01 -18.95 -8.53
N GLU A 92 7.70 -18.67 -7.41
CA GLU A 92 7.34 -19.22 -6.10
C GLU A 92 6.04 -18.62 -5.55
N GLY A 93 5.72 -17.40 -5.98
CA GLY A 93 4.46 -16.72 -5.73
C GLY A 93 4.61 -15.53 -4.78
N LEU A 94 4.08 -14.37 -5.19
CA LEU A 94 4.10 -13.17 -4.36
C LEU A 94 2.98 -13.18 -3.30
N PRO A 95 3.20 -12.55 -2.13
CA PRO A 95 2.18 -12.45 -1.09
C PRO A 95 0.92 -11.75 -1.58
N LYS A 96 -0.24 -12.26 -1.15
CA LYS A 96 -1.57 -11.68 -1.43
C LYS A 96 -2.20 -10.99 -0.22
N ALA A 97 -1.49 -10.98 0.91
CA ALA A 97 -1.90 -10.38 2.17
C ALA A 97 -0.71 -9.65 2.80
N TYR A 98 -1.00 -8.59 3.56
CA TYR A 98 0.05 -7.77 4.17
C TYR A 98 0.82 -8.55 5.26
N THR A 99 2.14 -8.66 5.07
CA THR A 99 3.09 -9.28 6.00
C THR A 99 4.40 -8.48 6.04
N LYS A 100 5.33 -8.83 6.94
CA LYS A 100 6.68 -8.25 6.93
C LYS A 100 7.45 -8.51 5.63
N GLU A 101 7.16 -9.61 4.93
CA GLU A 101 7.78 -9.95 3.65
C GLU A 101 7.37 -8.98 2.54
N VAL A 102 6.13 -8.50 2.56
CA VAL A 102 5.64 -7.47 1.62
C VAL A 102 6.49 -6.20 1.72
N LEU A 103 6.91 -5.81 2.94
CA LEU A 103 7.75 -4.64 3.12
C LEU A 103 9.17 -4.84 2.55
N ARG A 104 9.74 -6.04 2.72
CA ARG A 104 11.03 -6.40 2.11
C ARG A 104 10.94 -6.41 0.58
N LEU A 105 9.89 -7.02 0.03
CA LEU A 105 9.63 -7.06 -1.41
C LEU A 105 9.41 -5.66 -1.99
N LEU A 106 8.63 -4.81 -1.30
CA LEU A 106 8.45 -3.41 -1.68
C LEU A 106 9.80 -2.70 -1.81
N PHE A 107 10.68 -2.85 -0.81
CA PHE A 107 12.02 -2.24 -0.86
C PHE A 107 12.88 -2.83 -1.99
N VAL A 108 12.88 -4.16 -2.15
CA VAL A 108 13.59 -4.85 -3.24
C VAL A 108 13.15 -4.32 -4.61
N PHE A 109 11.85 -4.29 -4.88
CA PHE A 109 11.29 -3.82 -6.15
C PHE A 109 11.54 -2.33 -6.38
N TRP A 110 11.57 -1.51 -5.32
CA TRP A 110 12.00 -0.12 -5.42
C TRP A 110 13.50 0.01 -5.75
N VAL A 111 14.38 -0.80 -5.14
CA VAL A 111 15.83 -0.74 -5.42
C VAL A 111 16.14 -1.17 -6.85
N PHE A 112 15.49 -2.25 -7.31
CA PHE A 112 15.73 -2.90 -8.61
C PHE A 112 14.82 -2.40 -9.74
N ASP A 113 14.14 -1.27 -9.56
CA ASP A 113 13.33 -0.61 -10.61
C ASP A 113 12.21 -1.48 -11.23
N ARG A 114 11.54 -2.27 -10.37
CA ARG A 114 10.43 -3.16 -10.76
C ARG A 114 9.09 -2.49 -10.51
N GLU A 115 8.72 -1.57 -11.40
CA GLU A 115 7.53 -0.70 -11.28
C GLU A 115 6.23 -1.47 -11.00
N THR A 116 5.93 -2.51 -11.77
CA THR A 116 4.65 -3.25 -11.65
C THR A 116 4.55 -3.92 -10.28
N GLU A 117 5.61 -4.59 -9.86
CA GLU A 117 5.69 -5.32 -8.61
C GLU A 117 5.74 -4.38 -7.40
N PHE A 118 6.44 -3.26 -7.52
CA PHE A 118 6.44 -2.19 -6.51
C PHE A 118 5.03 -1.63 -6.31
N ARG A 119 4.33 -1.33 -7.41
CA ARG A 119 2.94 -0.86 -7.37
C ARG A 119 2.03 -1.89 -6.70
N ASP A 120 2.18 -3.17 -7.03
CA ASP A 120 1.38 -4.23 -6.40
C ASP A 120 1.62 -4.36 -4.90
N MET A 121 2.88 -4.33 -4.44
CA MET A 121 3.20 -4.40 -3.02
C MET A 121 2.68 -3.18 -2.27
N THR A 122 2.89 -1.97 -2.80
CA THR A 122 2.38 -0.73 -2.18
C THR A 122 0.85 -0.69 -2.15
N ARG A 123 0.17 -1.19 -3.18
CA ARG A 123 -1.30 -1.35 -3.22
C ARG A 123 -1.79 -2.22 -2.07
N LEU A 124 -1.11 -3.35 -1.85
CA LEU A 124 -1.45 -4.28 -0.77
C LEU A 124 -1.29 -3.61 0.61
N VAL A 125 -0.18 -2.90 0.83
CA VAL A 125 0.07 -2.17 2.08
C VAL A 125 -0.98 -1.08 2.30
N GLN A 126 -1.27 -0.25 1.29
CA GLN A 126 -2.30 0.80 1.36
C GLN A 126 -3.66 0.26 1.82
N ARG A 127 -4.04 -0.95 1.38
CA ARG A 127 -5.35 -1.55 1.66
C ARG A 127 -5.41 -2.34 2.98
N GLU A 128 -4.29 -2.87 3.45
CA GLU A 128 -4.27 -3.86 4.54
C GLU A 128 -3.39 -3.49 5.75
N ALA A 129 -2.61 -2.42 5.67
CA ALA A 129 -1.89 -1.88 6.82
C ALA A 129 -2.83 -1.05 7.72
N ASP A 130 -2.50 -1.00 9.01
CA ASP A 130 -3.16 -0.16 10.00
C ASP A 130 -2.23 1.01 10.41
N GLU A 131 -2.57 1.71 11.48
CA GLU A 131 -1.79 2.85 12.00
C GLU A 131 -0.37 2.48 12.42
N LYS A 132 -0.07 1.20 12.68
CA LYS A 132 1.25 0.73 13.12
C LYS A 132 2.20 0.47 11.95
N PHE A 133 1.79 0.76 10.72
CA PHE A 133 2.61 0.58 9.53
C PHE A 133 4.04 1.10 9.68
N GLU A 134 4.22 2.31 10.22
CA GLU A 134 5.55 2.90 10.40
C GLU A 134 6.40 2.16 11.44
N GLU A 135 5.78 1.69 12.54
CA GLU A 135 6.45 0.83 13.50
C GLU A 135 6.86 -0.51 12.88
N ASP A 136 6.01 -1.07 12.01
CA ASP A 136 6.29 -2.32 11.32
C ASP A 136 7.44 -2.19 10.31
N VAL A 137 7.56 -1.03 9.67
CA VAL A 137 8.74 -0.66 8.88
C VAL A 137 9.98 -0.53 9.77
N GLY A 138 9.86 0.12 10.94
CA GLY A 138 10.96 0.28 11.89
C GLY A 138 11.49 -1.03 12.49
N LYS A 139 10.69 -2.10 12.46
CA LYS A 139 11.08 -3.46 12.90
C LYS A 139 11.77 -4.28 11.80
N LEU A 140 12.03 -3.71 10.62
CA LEU A 140 12.75 -4.41 9.56
C LEU A 140 14.25 -4.29 9.76
N ASP A 141 14.91 -5.42 9.96
CA ASP A 141 16.37 -5.46 10.07
C ASP A 141 17.02 -5.11 8.72
N GLY A 142 17.91 -4.12 8.73
CA GLY A 142 18.75 -3.72 7.60
C GLY A 142 18.04 -2.96 6.47
N VAL A 143 16.71 -3.07 6.34
CA VAL A 143 15.93 -2.45 5.25
C VAL A 143 15.49 -1.04 5.62
N LYS A 144 15.84 -0.05 4.78
CA LYS A 144 15.47 1.36 4.96
C LYS A 144 14.57 1.82 3.82
N ILE A 145 13.26 1.73 4.02
CA ILE A 145 12.28 2.26 3.05
C ILE A 145 12.35 3.80 3.07
N PRO A 146 12.44 4.47 1.91
CA PRO A 146 12.39 5.92 1.83
C PRO A 146 11.19 6.53 2.54
N VAL A 147 11.43 7.57 3.33
CA VAL A 147 10.39 8.27 4.12
C VAL A 147 9.24 8.75 3.23
N GLY A 148 9.52 9.23 2.02
CA GLY A 148 8.48 9.64 1.07
C GLY A 148 7.50 8.52 0.71
N ILE A 149 7.98 7.28 0.58
CA ILE A 149 7.10 6.11 0.32
C ILE A 149 6.25 5.81 1.55
N ILE A 150 6.86 5.87 2.75
CA ILE A 150 6.16 5.64 4.02
C ILE A 150 5.03 6.66 4.17
N ASP A 151 5.32 7.94 3.99
CA ASP A 151 4.36 9.03 4.12
C ASP A 151 3.23 8.94 3.09
N ALA A 152 3.56 8.63 1.83
CA ALA A 152 2.55 8.46 0.78
C ALA A 152 1.58 7.30 1.08
N ILE A 153 2.07 6.17 1.61
CA ILE A 153 1.23 5.05 2.03
C ILE A 153 0.33 5.47 3.21
N LYS A 154 0.90 6.13 4.22
CA LYS A 154 0.14 6.60 5.41
C LYS A 154 -0.97 7.58 5.00
N GLN A 155 -0.64 8.55 4.15
CA GLN A 155 -1.59 9.54 3.66
C GLN A 155 -2.71 8.89 2.84
N ALA A 156 -2.37 8.00 1.91
CA ALA A 156 -3.36 7.28 1.10
C ALA A 156 -4.31 6.45 1.99
N ARG A 157 -3.78 5.76 3.01
CA ARG A 157 -4.58 5.02 3.98
C ARG A 157 -5.57 5.92 4.72
N VAL A 158 -5.11 7.02 5.31
CA VAL A 158 -5.96 7.93 6.08
C VAL A 158 -7.05 8.52 5.20
N SER A 159 -6.67 9.05 4.03
CA SER A 159 -7.60 9.64 3.07
C SER A 159 -8.69 8.66 2.62
N ALA A 160 -8.32 7.41 2.33
CA ALA A 160 -9.29 6.40 1.90
C ALA A 160 -10.22 5.94 3.04
N LEU A 161 -9.73 5.82 4.27
CA LEU A 161 -10.57 5.53 5.43
C LEU A 161 -11.56 6.67 5.68
N GLU A 162 -11.10 7.92 5.64
CA GLU A 162 -11.96 9.11 5.78
C GLU A 162 -13.02 9.17 4.69
N SER A 163 -12.64 8.94 3.44
CA SER A 163 -13.54 8.95 2.29
C SER A 163 -14.62 7.87 2.43
N ALA A 164 -14.23 6.62 2.71
CA ALA A 164 -15.17 5.51 2.89
C ALA A 164 -16.14 5.74 4.06
N LEU A 165 -15.65 6.28 5.19
CA LEU A 165 -16.51 6.69 6.29
C LEU A 165 -17.48 7.80 5.84
N SER A 166 -16.98 8.79 5.10
CA SER A 166 -17.78 9.91 4.65
C SER A 166 -18.96 9.48 3.77
N VAL A 167 -18.82 8.45 2.93
CA VAL A 167 -19.94 7.90 2.14
C VAL A 167 -21.15 7.61 3.03
N ILE A 168 -20.95 6.86 4.12
CA ILE A 168 -22.05 6.48 5.02
C ILE A 168 -22.53 7.65 5.86
N HIS A 169 -21.63 8.51 6.34
CA HIS A 169 -22.02 9.66 7.15
C HIS A 169 -22.77 10.73 6.37
N THR A 170 -22.46 10.92 5.09
CA THR A 170 -23.22 11.80 4.19
C THR A 170 -24.63 11.26 3.98
N LEU A 171 -24.79 9.94 3.77
CA LEU A 171 -26.12 9.32 3.67
C LEU A 171 -26.91 9.47 4.98
N ILE A 172 -26.29 9.24 6.13
CA ILE A 172 -26.96 9.45 7.42
C ILE A 172 -27.39 10.91 7.57
N ALA A 173 -26.51 11.87 7.29
CA ALA A 173 -26.83 13.29 7.39
C ALA A 173 -27.98 13.69 6.45
N LYS A 174 -27.98 13.18 5.22
CA LYS A 174 -29.06 13.38 4.24
C LYS A 174 -30.41 12.92 4.79
N TYR A 175 -30.50 11.70 5.32
CA TYR A 175 -31.75 11.20 5.90
C TYR A 175 -32.12 11.82 7.26
N MET A 176 -31.17 12.47 7.94
CA MET A 176 -31.43 13.19 9.19
C MET A 176 -31.93 14.63 9.00
N ASP A 177 -31.84 15.20 7.79
CA ASP A 177 -32.07 16.63 7.58
C ASP A 177 -33.55 17.05 7.80
N GLY A 178 -34.47 16.10 7.67
CA GLY A 178 -35.92 16.31 7.79
C GLY A 178 -36.64 16.46 6.44
N SER A 179 -35.90 16.52 5.33
CA SER A 179 -36.45 16.48 3.98
C SER A 179 -37.02 15.10 3.61
N ALA A 180 -38.04 15.13 2.75
CA ALA A 180 -38.66 13.96 2.17
C ALA A 180 -37.80 13.44 0.99
N LEU A 181 -37.22 12.25 1.14
CA LEU A 181 -36.27 11.67 0.17
C LEU A 181 -36.85 10.51 -0.62
N CYS A 182 -37.77 9.74 -0.01
CA CYS A 182 -38.37 8.60 -0.69
C CYS A 182 -39.25 9.06 -1.88
N ASP A 183 -38.80 8.71 -3.08
CA ASP A 183 -39.42 9.02 -4.38
C ASP A 183 -40.52 8.03 -4.80
N ALA A 184 -40.59 6.87 -4.12
CA ALA A 184 -41.45 5.75 -4.50
C ALA A 184 -42.76 5.65 -3.70
N ALA A 185 -42.91 6.41 -2.62
CA ALA A 185 -44.07 6.33 -1.74
C ALA A 185 -45.32 6.99 -2.34
N LEU A 186 -46.48 6.34 -2.13
CA LEU A 186 -47.79 6.77 -2.62
C LEU A 186 -48.38 7.98 -1.88
N ASP A 187 -47.97 8.20 -0.62
CA ASP A 187 -48.41 9.33 0.22
C ASP A 187 -47.30 9.80 1.16
N GLU A 188 -47.52 10.95 1.84
CA GLU A 188 -46.52 11.58 2.72
C GLU A 188 -46.20 10.77 3.98
N GLU A 189 -47.20 10.11 4.58
CA GLU A 189 -47.00 9.28 5.78
C GLU A 189 -46.07 8.10 5.47
N LEU A 190 -46.30 7.45 4.33
CA LEU A 190 -45.49 6.35 3.86
C LEU A 190 -44.07 6.81 3.49
N ARG A 191 -43.93 8.00 2.91
CA ARG A 191 -42.64 8.60 2.61
C ARG A 191 -41.81 8.80 3.87
N TYR A 192 -42.41 9.43 4.88
CA TYR A 192 -41.78 9.62 6.19
C TYR A 192 -41.39 8.30 6.85
N ALA A 193 -42.29 7.29 6.83
CA ALA A 193 -42.00 5.98 7.38
C ALA A 193 -40.84 5.26 6.65
N CYS A 194 -40.74 5.42 5.33
CA CYS A 194 -39.67 4.87 4.52
C CYS A 194 -38.32 5.52 4.87
N ASP A 195 -38.28 6.86 4.89
CA ASP A 195 -37.06 7.62 5.20
C ASP A 195 -36.58 7.32 6.64
N ALA A 196 -37.51 7.24 7.61
CA ALA A 196 -37.20 6.86 8.99
C ALA A 196 -36.66 5.41 9.10
N MET A 197 -37.18 4.47 8.32
CA MET A 197 -36.69 3.09 8.29
C MET A 197 -35.27 3.00 7.72
N VAL A 198 -35.00 3.73 6.63
CA VAL A 198 -33.66 3.81 6.02
C VAL A 198 -32.68 4.40 7.03
N LEU A 199 -33.01 5.54 7.65
CA LEU A 199 -32.18 6.18 8.67
C LEU A 199 -31.90 5.24 9.85
N GLY A 200 -32.93 4.61 10.40
CA GLY A 200 -32.81 3.69 11.53
C GLY A 200 -31.94 2.48 11.19
N SER A 201 -32.03 1.97 9.97
CA SER A 201 -31.20 0.86 9.48
C SER A 201 -29.74 1.28 9.30
N LEU A 202 -29.49 2.43 8.68
CA LEU A 202 -28.16 3.01 8.52
C LEU A 202 -27.47 3.21 9.87
N LEU A 203 -28.15 3.84 10.84
CA LEU A 203 -27.60 4.06 12.18
C LEU A 203 -27.31 2.75 12.91
N LYS A 204 -28.25 1.79 12.87
CA LYS A 204 -28.10 0.49 13.54
C LYS A 204 -26.94 -0.32 12.97
N SER A 205 -26.83 -0.40 11.64
CA SER A 205 -25.74 -1.10 10.98
C SER A 205 -24.39 -0.39 11.16
N SER A 206 -24.37 0.95 11.08
CA SER A 206 -23.17 1.76 11.34
C SER A 206 -22.64 1.57 12.76
N ARG A 207 -23.53 1.52 13.75
CA ARG A 207 -23.18 1.21 15.14
C ARG A 207 -22.61 -0.20 15.27
N LYS A 208 -23.21 -1.19 14.59
CA LYS A 208 -22.77 -2.59 14.62
C LYS A 208 -21.35 -2.78 14.09
N ILE A 209 -20.95 -2.05 13.03
CA ILE A 209 -19.61 -2.14 12.45
C ILE A 209 -18.62 -1.11 13.04
N GLY A 210 -19.04 -0.37 14.07
CA GLY A 210 -18.20 0.57 14.80
C GLY A 210 -17.79 1.80 13.97
N ILE A 211 -18.70 2.31 13.14
CA ILE A 211 -18.52 3.60 12.43
C ILE A 211 -19.53 4.66 12.89
N TRP A 212 -20.32 4.42 13.95
CA TRP A 212 -21.19 5.44 14.55
C TRP A 212 -20.94 5.62 16.07
N PRO A 213 -20.61 6.83 16.56
CA PRO A 213 -20.34 8.07 15.79
C PRO A 213 -19.15 7.95 14.82
N LYS A 214 -18.99 8.93 13.93
CA LYS A 214 -17.92 8.94 12.92
C LYS A 214 -16.56 8.81 13.60
N PRO A 215 -15.78 7.75 13.32
CA PRO A 215 -14.41 7.65 13.81
C PRO A 215 -13.53 8.77 13.22
N GLU A 216 -12.51 9.17 13.95
CA GLU A 216 -11.50 10.13 13.50
C GLU A 216 -10.12 9.47 13.39
N ALA A 217 -9.23 10.10 12.61
CA ALA A 217 -7.85 9.67 12.47
C ALA A 217 -7.16 9.59 13.86
N PRO A 218 -6.24 8.64 14.09
CA PRO A 218 -5.53 7.80 13.10
C PRO A 218 -6.20 6.45 12.75
N PHE A 219 -7.45 6.25 13.18
CA PHE A 219 -8.22 5.00 12.99
C PHE A 219 -7.53 3.74 13.54
N PRO A 220 -7.37 3.61 14.88
CA PRO A 220 -6.67 2.49 15.49
C PRO A 220 -7.21 1.11 15.07
N GLY A 221 -6.32 0.19 14.74
CA GLY A 221 -6.58 -1.18 14.27
C GLY A 221 -7.34 -1.28 12.94
N ARG A 222 -7.66 -0.15 12.28
CA ARG A 222 -8.55 -0.17 11.10
C ARG A 222 -7.76 -0.29 9.82
N LYS A 223 -8.18 -1.26 9.00
CA LYS A 223 -7.66 -1.54 7.66
C LYS A 223 -8.72 -1.19 6.63
N TYR A 224 -8.34 -0.56 5.53
CA TYR A 224 -9.28 -0.14 4.49
C TYR A 224 -10.09 -1.32 3.95
N LYS A 225 -9.42 -2.42 3.56
CA LYS A 225 -10.06 -3.63 3.03
C LYS A 225 -11.12 -4.19 3.99
N GLY A 226 -10.84 -4.15 5.29
CA GLY A 226 -11.76 -4.59 6.34
C GLY A 226 -12.96 -3.64 6.49
N LEU A 227 -12.72 -2.33 6.50
CA LEU A 227 -13.77 -1.31 6.56
C LEU A 227 -14.68 -1.39 5.33
N ALA A 228 -14.13 -1.39 4.13
CA ALA A 228 -14.91 -1.43 2.89
C ALA A 228 -15.77 -2.70 2.82
N LYS A 229 -15.25 -3.86 3.25
CA LYS A 229 -16.04 -5.09 3.39
C LYS A 229 -17.18 -4.94 4.40
N ALA A 230 -16.93 -4.30 5.54
CA ALA A 230 -17.95 -4.07 6.55
C ALA A 230 -19.04 -3.10 6.09
N ILE A 231 -18.67 -2.03 5.36
CA ILE A 231 -19.60 -1.08 4.77
C ILE A 231 -20.50 -1.76 3.72
N ARG A 232 -19.92 -2.55 2.81
CA ARG A 232 -20.68 -3.36 1.83
C ARG A 232 -21.64 -4.37 2.47
N GLY A 233 -21.40 -4.74 3.74
CA GLY A 233 -22.27 -5.62 4.51
C GLY A 233 -23.31 -4.89 5.37
N ILE A 234 -23.44 -3.56 5.25
CA ILE A 234 -24.50 -2.81 5.91
C ILE A 234 -25.85 -3.28 5.35
N LYS A 235 -26.85 -3.33 6.23
CA LYS A 235 -28.21 -3.70 5.88
C LYS A 235 -29.04 -2.44 5.86
N ILE A 236 -29.54 -2.06 4.69
CA ILE A 236 -30.42 -0.91 4.53
C ILE A 236 -31.82 -1.44 4.21
N LEU A 237 -32.77 -1.16 5.10
CA LEU A 237 -34.16 -1.53 4.89
C LEU A 237 -34.97 -0.30 4.50
N ASP A 238 -35.90 -0.53 3.60
CA ASP A 238 -36.90 0.44 3.18
C ASP A 238 -38.30 -0.19 3.23
N VAL A 239 -39.31 0.69 3.20
CA VAL A 239 -40.72 0.31 3.34
C VAL A 239 -41.42 0.22 1.99
N CYS A 240 -40.97 1.04 1.03
CA CYS A 240 -41.58 1.15 -0.28
C CYS A 240 -41.22 -0.03 -1.19
N ASN A 241 -41.98 -0.21 -2.27
CA ASN A 241 -41.58 -1.12 -3.34
C ASN A 241 -41.95 -0.46 -4.68
N LYS A 242 -40.94 -0.10 -5.49
CA LYS A 242 -41.12 0.55 -6.80
C LYS A 242 -41.97 -0.28 -7.80
N THR A 243 -42.19 -1.57 -7.51
CA THR A 243 -42.97 -2.49 -8.35
C THR A 243 -44.40 -2.75 -7.86
N SER A 244 -44.83 -2.14 -6.74
CA SER A 244 -46.15 -2.39 -6.15
C SER A 244 -47.00 -1.12 -6.02
N SER A 245 -48.28 -1.21 -6.39
CA SER A 245 -49.28 -0.16 -6.15
C SER A 245 -49.88 -0.19 -4.74
N ARG A 246 -49.33 -1.01 -3.83
CA ARG A 246 -49.84 -1.15 -2.45
C ARG A 246 -49.18 -0.15 -1.51
N ARG A 247 -49.94 0.30 -0.51
CA ARG A 247 -49.49 1.22 0.55
C ARG A 247 -48.34 0.65 1.39
N TRP A 248 -48.23 -0.68 1.50
CA TRP A 248 -47.13 -1.37 2.18
C TRP A 248 -46.67 -2.55 1.33
N ASN A 249 -45.37 -2.84 1.34
CA ASN A 249 -44.87 -4.06 0.70
C ASN A 249 -45.49 -5.29 1.36
N SER A 250 -46.24 -6.08 0.59
CA SER A 250 -46.91 -7.29 1.10
C SER A 250 -45.96 -8.39 1.54
N HIS A 251 -44.66 -8.26 1.23
CA HIS A 251 -43.62 -9.20 1.65
C HIS A 251 -42.77 -8.67 2.82
N GLY A 252 -43.15 -7.52 3.42
CA GLY A 252 -42.38 -6.86 4.48
C GLY A 252 -41.31 -5.89 3.97
N PRO A 253 -40.45 -5.35 4.85
CA PRO A 253 -39.39 -4.42 4.44
C PRO A 253 -38.49 -5.02 3.36
N ALA A 254 -38.24 -4.24 2.30
CA ALA A 254 -37.33 -4.61 1.23
C ALA A 254 -35.92 -4.03 1.48
N GLY A 255 -34.94 -4.52 0.72
CA GLY A 255 -33.61 -3.94 0.66
C GLY A 255 -33.38 -3.27 -0.69
N ASN A 256 -32.59 -2.19 -0.66
CA ASN A 256 -32.08 -1.47 -1.83
C ASN A 256 -33.14 -0.94 -2.84
N SER A 257 -34.39 -0.66 -2.44
CA SER A 257 -35.38 -0.06 -3.36
C SER A 257 -35.00 1.35 -3.82
N HIS A 258 -34.11 2.01 -3.07
CA HIS A 258 -33.57 3.35 -3.36
C HIS A 258 -32.19 3.33 -4.03
N GLY A 259 -31.61 2.17 -4.34
CA GLY A 259 -30.28 2.07 -4.96
C GLY A 259 -29.12 2.52 -4.07
N LEU A 260 -29.34 2.66 -2.76
CA LEU A 260 -28.32 3.13 -1.81
C LEU A 260 -27.14 2.16 -1.69
N GLU A 261 -27.39 0.85 -1.78
CA GLU A 261 -26.31 -0.14 -1.75
C GLU A 261 -25.45 -0.05 -3.02
N ASP A 262 -26.07 0.28 -4.16
CA ASP A 262 -25.37 0.51 -5.42
C ASP A 262 -24.57 1.83 -5.40
N GLU A 263 -25.15 2.91 -4.85
CA GLU A 263 -24.46 4.19 -4.63
C GLU A 263 -23.22 4.00 -3.74
N ILE A 264 -23.36 3.27 -2.63
CA ILE A 264 -22.25 2.93 -1.74
C ILE A 264 -21.18 2.12 -2.49
N GLU A 265 -21.56 1.13 -3.30
CA GLU A 265 -20.60 0.32 -4.06
C GLU A 265 -19.81 1.17 -5.07
N VAL A 266 -20.48 2.08 -5.77
CA VAL A 266 -19.84 2.99 -6.72
C VAL A 266 -18.83 3.89 -6.01
N GLU A 267 -19.23 4.55 -4.93
CA GLU A 267 -18.35 5.43 -4.16
C GLU A 267 -17.14 4.68 -3.57
N LEU A 268 -17.34 3.47 -3.02
CA LEU A 268 -16.23 2.66 -2.51
C LEU A 268 -15.27 2.20 -3.61
N LYS A 269 -15.77 1.92 -4.82
CA LYS A 269 -14.92 1.62 -5.98
C LYS A 269 -14.07 2.82 -6.39
N GLU A 270 -14.62 4.04 -6.34
CA GLU A 270 -13.83 5.25 -6.60
C GLU A 270 -12.72 5.43 -5.56
N VAL A 271 -12.99 5.19 -4.29
CA VAL A 271 -11.96 5.21 -3.25
C VAL A 271 -10.89 4.12 -3.49
N GLU A 272 -11.31 2.93 -3.93
CA GLU A 272 -10.39 1.82 -4.25
C GLU A 272 -9.45 2.11 -5.43
N LYS A 273 -9.89 2.90 -6.41
CA LYS A 273 -9.02 3.39 -7.50
C LYS A 273 -7.91 4.30 -6.98
N GLY A 274 -8.16 5.06 -5.91
CA GLY A 274 -7.15 5.85 -5.22
C GLY A 274 -6.13 5.02 -4.42
N LEU A 275 -6.44 3.74 -4.18
CA LEU A 275 -5.56 2.77 -3.53
C LEU A 275 -5.09 1.73 -4.55
N ASP A 276 -4.46 2.18 -5.64
CA ASP A 276 -3.93 1.32 -6.72
C ASP A 276 -2.40 1.16 -6.67
N GLY A 277 -1.80 1.46 -5.52
CA GLY A 277 -0.35 1.45 -5.35
C GLY A 277 0.31 2.76 -5.78
N LEU A 278 1.59 2.85 -5.44
CA LEU A 278 2.43 4.01 -5.74
C LEU A 278 3.17 3.78 -7.04
N ARG A 279 3.44 4.86 -7.78
CA ARG A 279 4.31 4.81 -8.96
C ARG A 279 5.77 4.93 -8.52
N LEU A 280 6.64 4.04 -8.99
CA LEU A 280 8.04 4.01 -8.55
C LEU A 280 8.75 5.33 -8.91
N PHE A 281 8.49 5.85 -10.12
CA PHE A 281 9.11 7.08 -10.61
C PHE A 281 8.90 8.30 -9.69
N ASP A 282 7.78 8.41 -8.97
CA ASP A 282 7.50 9.52 -8.05
C ASP A 282 8.44 9.50 -6.82
N PHE A 283 9.05 8.35 -6.55
CA PHE A 283 10.01 8.10 -5.47
C PHE A 283 11.39 7.73 -6.02
N ALA A 284 11.64 8.05 -7.29
CA ALA A 284 12.92 7.81 -7.91
C ALA A 284 14.02 8.51 -7.12
N LYS A 285 15.14 7.82 -6.98
CA LYS A 285 16.30 8.22 -6.20
C LYS A 285 16.76 9.61 -6.68
N LYS A 286 16.46 10.68 -5.94
CA LYS A 286 17.29 11.89 -5.97
C LYS A 286 18.71 11.38 -5.70
N ARG A 287 19.54 11.41 -6.74
CA ARG A 287 20.86 10.74 -6.80
C ARG A 287 21.62 11.03 -5.50
N TYR A 288 21.80 9.95 -4.74
CA TYR A 288 22.73 9.75 -3.63
C TYR A 288 23.42 11.02 -3.12
N VAL A 289 22.89 11.58 -2.03
CA VAL A 289 23.68 12.48 -1.18
C VAL A 289 24.49 11.59 -0.27
N LEU A 290 25.80 11.58 -0.48
CA LEU A 290 26.79 11.04 0.45
C LEU A 290 26.48 11.62 1.84
N GLN A 291 26.11 10.76 2.79
CA GLN A 291 26.23 11.08 4.21
C GLN A 291 27.55 10.52 4.70
#